data_AF-C4FHV7-F1
#
_entry.id   AF-C4FHV7-F1
#
_cell.length_a   1.000
_cell.length_b   1.000
_cell.length_c   1.000
_cell.angle_alpha   90.00
_cell.angle_beta   90.00
_cell.angle_gamma   90.00
#
_symmetry.space_group_name_H-M   'P 1'
#
loop_
_entity.id
_entity.type
_entity.pdbx_description
1 polymer ?
#
loop_
_entity_poly.entity_id
_entity_poly.type
_entity_poly.pdbx_seq_one_letter_code
_entity_poly.pdbx_strand_id
1 'polypeptide(L)'
;MAYVIDYELLEKLEEKVGKEEAKKIAQTIELIYNELDKKSEILAQQKKLELKDELTKELATKADLAIIEAKLEKIEAKLEKEMLKLDKKFTIMFLILAFLIIFINKDAIELIIKLLPFAK
;
A
#
# COMPACT_ATOMS: atom_id res chain seq x y z
N MET A 1 -27.90 26.04 16.87
CA MET A 1 -28.22 27.29 17.60
C MET A 1 -29.53 27.84 17.03
N ALA A 2 -30.39 28.50 17.81
CA ALA A 2 -31.63 29.05 17.25
C ALA A 2 -31.28 30.16 16.23
N TYR A 3 -31.66 29.97 14.97
CA TYR A 3 -31.28 30.86 13.89
C TYR A 3 -32.30 31.99 13.79
N VAL A 4 -31.94 33.14 14.35
CA VAL A 4 -32.81 34.32 14.34
C VAL A 4 -32.80 34.92 12.94
N ILE A 5 -33.97 35.03 12.32
CA ILE A 5 -34.11 35.70 11.04
C ILE A 5 -33.81 37.18 11.21
N ASP A 6 -33.02 37.72 10.27
CA ASP A 6 -32.66 39.13 10.25
C ASP A 6 -33.93 39.99 10.23
N TYR A 7 -33.95 41.01 11.09
CA TYR A 7 -35.03 41.98 11.19
C TYR A 7 -35.36 42.62 9.83
N GLU A 8 -34.34 42.88 9.00
CA GLU A 8 -34.52 43.45 7.67
C GLU A 8 -35.27 42.52 6.71
N LEU A 9 -35.05 41.20 6.82
CA LEU A 9 -35.77 40.21 6.00
C LEU A 9 -37.22 40.10 6.45
N LEU A 10 -37.45 40.15 7.76
CA LEU A 10 -38.78 40.05 8.36
C LEU A 10 -39.63 41.27 8.01
N GLU A 11 -39.07 42.47 8.09
CA GLU A 11 -39.72 43.72 7.70
C GLU A 11 -40.11 43.73 6.20
N LYS A 12 -39.21 43.30 5.32
CA LYS A 12 -39.48 43.14 3.87
C LYS A 12 -40.56 42.09 3.57
N LEU A 13 -40.66 41.03 4.39
CA LEU A 13 -41.72 40.04 4.28
C LEU A 13 -43.05 40.62 4.75
N GLU A 14 -43.07 41.32 5.89
CA GLU A 14 -44.29 41.96 6.42
C GLU A 14 -44.88 42.98 5.44
N GLU A 15 -44.05 43.77 4.76
CA GLU A 15 -44.49 44.73 3.72
C GLU A 15 -45.15 44.04 2.52
N LYS A 16 -44.67 42.86 2.10
CA LYS A 16 -45.14 42.18 0.88
C LYS A 16 -46.29 41.22 1.09
N VAL A 17 -46.29 40.47 2.19
CA VAL A 17 -47.24 39.37 2.43
C VAL A 17 -48.11 39.57 3.67
N GLY A 18 -47.88 40.65 4.42
CA GLY A 18 -48.57 40.92 5.68
C GLY A 18 -47.96 40.17 6.87
N LYS A 19 -48.21 40.67 8.09
CA LYS A 19 -47.57 40.21 9.34
C LYS A 19 -47.74 38.72 9.64
N GLU A 20 -48.94 38.20 9.45
CA GLU A 20 -49.25 36.78 9.73
C GLU A 20 -48.51 35.84 8.79
N GLU A 21 -48.56 36.10 7.48
CA GLU A 21 -47.92 35.26 6.48
C GLU A 21 -46.39 35.39 6.53
N ALA A 22 -45.86 36.59 6.80
CA ALA A 22 -44.44 36.81 7.02
C ALA A 22 -43.90 35.99 8.21
N LYS A 23 -44.67 35.93 9.31
CA LYS A 23 -44.29 35.14 10.50
C LYS A 23 -44.26 33.64 10.21
N LYS A 24 -45.20 33.10 9.44
CA LYS A 24 -45.20 31.68 9.03
C LYS A 24 -44.02 31.34 8.12
N ILE A 25 -43.71 32.22 7.16
CA ILE A 25 -42.55 32.07 6.27
C ILE A 25 -41.26 32.09 7.09
N ALA A 26 -41.15 33.04 8.03
CA ALA A 26 -40.01 33.13 8.93
C ALA A 26 -39.82 31.84 9.75
N GLN A 27 -40.87 31.33 10.38
CA GLN A 27 -40.81 30.07 11.12
C GLN A 27 -40.38 28.88 10.25
N THR A 28 -40.86 28.84 9.01
CA THR A 28 -40.51 27.78 8.05
C THR A 28 -39.03 27.87 7.65
N ILE A 29 -38.51 29.07 7.42
CA ILE A 29 -37.09 29.31 7.11
C ILE A 29 -36.22 28.89 8.30
N GLU A 30 -36.60 29.24 9.53
CA GLU A 30 -35.87 28.85 10.74
C GLU A 30 -35.84 27.33 10.93
N LEU A 31 -36.95 26.63 10.65
CA LEU A 31 -37.00 25.17 10.65
C LEU A 31 -36.04 24.57 9.61
N ILE A 32 -36.04 25.10 8.38
CA ILE A 32 -35.14 24.66 7.30
C ILE A 32 -33.67 24.85 7.70
N TYR A 33 -33.31 26.00 8.28
CA TYR A 33 -31.94 26.24 8.74
C TYR A 33 -31.51 25.27 9.83
N ASN A 34 -32.37 25.01 10.81
CA ASN A 34 -32.09 24.05 11.88
C ASN A 34 -31.91 22.63 11.34
N GLU A 35 -32.69 22.22 10.34
CA GLU A 35 -32.53 20.92 9.68
C GLU A 35 -31.24 20.85 8.84
N LEU A 36 -30.90 21.93 8.13
CA LEU A 36 -29.66 22.03 7.36
C LEU A 36 -28.44 21.95 8.28
N ASP A 37 -28.46 22.63 9.42
CA ASP A 37 -27.37 22.63 10.40
C ASP A 37 -27.14 21.21 10.95
N LYS A 38 -28.22 20.54 11.40
CA LYS A 38 -28.17 19.13 11.82
C LYS A 38 -27.65 18.21 10.72
N LYS A 39 -28.11 18.38 9.48
CA LYS A 39 -27.67 17.58 8.34
C LYS A 39 -26.20 17.82 8.02
N SER A 40 -25.73 19.05 8.14
CA SER A 40 -24.34 19.44 7.95
C SER A 40 -23.43 18.81 9.02
N GLU A 41 -23.84 18.86 10.29
CA GLU A 41 -23.13 18.17 11.38
C GLU A 41 -23.05 16.66 11.17
N ILE A 42 -24.16 16.03 10.78
CA ILE A 42 -24.21 14.59 10.47
C ILE A 42 -23.28 14.28 9.29
N LEU A 43 -23.31 15.06 8.22
CA LEU A 43 -22.44 14.87 7.05
C LEU A 43 -20.96 15.04 7.42
N ALA A 44 -20.62 16.04 8.22
CA ALA A 44 -19.24 16.25 8.68
C ALA A 44 -18.75 15.08 9.53
N GLN A 45 -19.60 14.56 10.43
CA GLN A 45 -19.30 13.37 11.23
C GLN A 45 -19.15 12.12 10.36
N GLN A 46 -20.05 11.91 9.40
CA GLN A 46 -19.98 10.80 8.45
C GLN A 46 -18.69 10.84 7.63
N LYS A 47 -18.35 11.99 7.05
CA LYS A 47 -17.10 12.16 6.28
C LYS A 47 -15.87 11.92 7.14
N LYS A 48 -15.88 12.37 8.39
CA LYS A 48 -14.78 12.11 9.34
C LYS A 48 -14.64 10.61 9.65
N LEU A 49 -15.75 9.88 9.75
CA LEU A 49 -15.73 8.43 9.96
C LEU A 49 -15.24 7.69 8.72
N GLU A 50 -15.76 8.02 7.53
CA GLU A 50 -15.32 7.45 6.24
C GLU A 50 -13.80 7.62 6.06
N LEU A 51 -13.28 8.83 6.27
CA LEU A 51 -11.84 9.11 6.17
C LEU A 51 -11.02 8.32 7.18
N LYS A 52 -11.51 8.14 8.41
CA LYS A 52 -10.83 7.31 9.40
C LYS A 52 -10.79 5.84 8.99
N ASP A 53 -11.88 5.32 8.45
CA ASP A 53 -11.97 3.94 7.98
C ASP A 53 -11.05 3.71 6.78
N GLU A 54 -11.03 4.63 5.81
CA GLU A 54 -10.12 4.57 4.66
C GLU A 54 -8.66 4.61 5.09
N LEU A 55 -8.28 5.56 5.96
CA LEU A 55 -6.92 5.64 6.51
C LEU A 55 -6.53 4.37 7.27
N THR A 56 -7.45 3.79 8.04
CA THR A 56 -7.19 2.55 8.79
C THR A 56 -6.93 1.39 7.84
N LYS A 57 -7.71 1.28 6.77
CA LYS A 57 -7.53 0.24 5.73
C LYS A 57 -6.21 0.43 4.97
N GLU A 58 -5.86 1.66 4.59
CA GLU A 58 -4.59 1.93 3.91
C GLU A 58 -3.38 1.61 4.81
N LEU A 59 -3.43 1.99 6.09
CA LEU A 59 -2.36 1.68 7.04
C LEU A 59 -2.21 0.18 7.28
N ALA A 60 -3.32 -0.56 7.41
CA ALA A 60 -3.28 -2.02 7.50
C ALA A 60 -2.64 -2.64 6.25
N THR A 61 -3.04 -2.17 5.06
CA THR A 61 -2.49 -2.66 3.79
C THR A 61 -0.99 -2.38 3.67
N LYS A 62 -0.52 -1.21 4.09
CA LYS A 62 0.91 -0.87 4.11
C LYS A 62 1.71 -1.75 5.08
N ALA A 63 1.15 -2.06 6.25
CA ALA A 63 1.78 -2.97 7.20
C ALA A 63 1.89 -4.40 6.62
N ASP A 64 0.83 -4.88 5.96
CA ASP A 64 0.86 -6.17 5.29
C ASP A 64 1.89 -6.23 4.14
N LEU A 65 2.00 -5.15 3.36
CA LEU A 65 3.03 -5.02 2.32
C LEU A 65 4.44 -5.10 2.91
N ALA A 66 4.73 -4.39 4.00
CA ALA A 66 6.04 -4.46 4.64
C ALA A 66 6.38 -5.88 5.14
N ILE A 67 5.39 -6.63 5.63
CA ILE A 67 5.55 -8.04 6.01
C ILE A 67 5.86 -8.91 4.79
N ILE A 68 5.21 -8.65 3.65
CA ILE A 68 5.45 -9.36 2.40
C ILE A 68 6.85 -9.07 1.86
N GLU A 69 7.29 -7.81 1.84
CA GLU A 69 8.63 -7.41 1.43
C GLU A 69 9.71 -8.11 2.28
N ALA A 70 9.57 -8.09 3.60
CA ALA A 70 10.50 -8.78 4.50
C ALA A 70 10.52 -10.32 4.27
N LYS A 71 9.38 -10.92 3.92
CA LYS A 71 9.32 -12.35 3.56
C LYS A 71 10.01 -12.62 2.22
N LEU A 72 9.86 -11.73 1.23
CA LEU A 72 10.52 -11.83 -0.06
C LEU A 72 12.03 -11.73 0.09
N GLU A 73 12.56 -10.73 0.79
CA GLU A 73 13.99 -10.59 1.07
C GLU A 73 14.57 -11.85 1.74
N LYS A 74 13.83 -12.43 2.69
CA LYS A 74 14.24 -13.67 3.36
C LYS A 74 14.23 -14.89 2.42
N ILE A 75 13.30 -14.93 1.47
CA ILE A 75 13.24 -15.98 0.44
C ILE A 75 14.41 -15.81 -0.54
N GLU A 76 14.68 -14.61 -1.01
CA GLU A 76 15.80 -14.28 -1.90
C GLU A 76 17.14 -14.67 -1.27
N ALA A 77 17.40 -14.25 -0.03
CA ALA A 77 18.63 -14.60 0.68
C ALA A 77 18.80 -16.12 0.89
N LYS A 78 17.69 -16.85 1.09
CA LYS A 78 17.74 -18.32 1.16
C LYS A 78 18.06 -18.94 -0.20
N LEU A 79 17.43 -18.44 -1.26
CA LEU A 79 17.66 -18.88 -2.63
C LEU A 79 19.10 -18.66 -3.05
N GLU A 80 19.66 -17.46 -2.85
CA GLU A 80 21.07 -17.17 -3.13
C GLU A 80 22.01 -18.14 -2.39
N LYS A 81 21.74 -18.40 -1.11
CA LYS A 81 22.53 -19.35 -0.32
C LYS A 81 22.44 -20.77 -0.85
N GLU A 82 21.26 -21.21 -1.30
CA GLU A 82 21.07 -22.53 -1.89
C GLU A 82 21.72 -22.64 -3.26
N MET A 83 21.64 -21.61 -4.10
CA MET A 83 22.33 -21.53 -5.38
C MET A 83 23.86 -21.61 -5.20
N LEU A 84 24.44 -20.83 -4.29
CA LEU A 84 25.87 -20.90 -3.99
C LEU A 84 26.31 -22.29 -3.50
N LYS A 85 25.47 -22.98 -2.71
CA LYS A 85 25.74 -24.36 -2.30
C LYS A 85 25.67 -25.31 -3.49
N LEU A 86 24.71 -25.13 -4.39
CA LEU A 86 24.52 -25.96 -5.56
C LEU A 86 25.69 -25.78 -6.53
N ASP A 87 26.12 -24.55 -6.79
CA ASP A 87 27.29 -24.25 -7.64
C ASP A 87 28.57 -24.90 -7.12
N LYS A 88 28.79 -24.85 -5.80
CA LYS A 88 29.92 -25.55 -5.17
C LYS A 88 29.85 -27.06 -5.37
N LYS A 89 28.68 -27.66 -5.15
CA LYS A 89 28.48 -29.11 -5.38
C LYS A 89 28.70 -29.48 -6.85
N PHE A 90 28.18 -28.67 -7.77
CA PHE A 90 28.33 -28.88 -9.20
C PHE A 90 29.79 -28.77 -9.63
N THR A 91 30.51 -27.75 -9.14
CA THR A 91 31.94 -27.58 -9.39
C THR A 91 32.75 -28.79 -8.89
N ILE A 92 32.49 -29.25 -7.67
CA ILE A 92 33.16 -30.44 -7.11
C ILE A 92 32.86 -31.68 -7.95
N MET A 93 31.61 -31.89 -8.32
CA MET A 93 31.20 -33.02 -9.16
C MET A 93 31.90 -32.97 -10.53
N PHE A 94 31.98 -31.79 -11.13
CA PHE A 94 32.67 -31.59 -12.41
C PHE A 94 34.17 -31.88 -12.30
N LEU A 95 34.83 -31.44 -11.23
CA LEU A 95 36.23 -31.76 -10.97
C LEU A 95 36.46 -33.27 -10.81
N ILE A 96 35.63 -33.94 -10.00
CA ILE A 96 35.72 -35.40 -9.82
C ILE A 96 35.53 -36.12 -11.15
N LEU A 97 34.54 -35.71 -11.95
CA LEU A 97 34.30 -36.29 -13.26
C LEU A 97 35.48 -36.09 -14.20
N ALA A 98 36.06 -34.89 -14.25
CA ALA A 98 37.25 -34.60 -15.04
C ALA A 98 38.44 -35.47 -14.61
N PHE A 99 38.68 -35.62 -13.31
CA PHE A 99 39.72 -36.51 -12.79
C PHE A 99 39.48 -37.97 -13.18
N LEU A 100 38.23 -38.47 -13.10
CA LEU A 100 37.90 -39.83 -13.50
C LEU A 100 38.18 -40.07 -14.99
N ILE A 101 37.81 -39.13 -15.86
CA ILE A 101 38.06 -39.22 -17.31
C ILE A 101 39.56 -39.23 -17.60
N ILE A 102 40.33 -38.35 -16.97
CA ILE A 102 41.79 -38.30 -17.12
C ILE A 102 42.43 -39.59 -16.61
N PHE A 103 42.00 -40.10 -15.46
CA PHE A 103 42.58 -41.30 -14.86
C PHE A 103 42.34 -42.57 -15.69
N ILE A 104 41.16 -42.67 -16.32
CA ILE A 104 40.83 -43.78 -17.22
C ILE A 104 41.61 -43.66 -18.54
N ASN A 105 41.85 -42.44 -19.01
CA ASN A 105 42.51 -42.18 -20.28
C ASN A 105 44.03 -41.97 -20.11
N LYS A 106 44.82 -43.03 -20.29
CA LYS A 106 46.29 -42.97 -20.23
C LYS A 106 46.90 -41.92 -21.18
N ASP A 107 46.32 -41.74 -22.37
CA ASP A 107 46.81 -40.76 -23.35
C ASP A 107 46.62 -39.32 -22.83
N ALA A 108 45.53 -39.06 -22.09
CA ALA A 108 45.29 -37.76 -21.47
C ALA A 108 46.35 -37.42 -20.40
N ILE A 109 46.78 -38.41 -19.60
CA ILE A 109 47.86 -38.24 -18.61
C ILE A 109 49.18 -37.92 -19.31
N GLU A 110 49.53 -38.67 -20.36
CA GLU A 110 50.77 -38.46 -21.11
C GLU A 110 50.81 -37.08 -21.76
N LEU A 111 49.67 -36.62 -22.27
CA LEU A 111 49.52 -35.29 -22.88
C LEU A 111 49.68 -34.16 -21.85
N ILE A 112 49.14 -34.32 -20.63
CA ILE A 112 49.34 -33.36 -19.53
C ILE A 112 50.83 -33.27 -19.14
N ILE A 113 51.51 -34.41 -19.00
CA ILE A 113 52.94 -34.46 -18.65
C ILE A 113 53.78 -33.77 -19.74
N LYS A 114 53.45 -33.99 -21.02
CA LYS A 114 54.13 -33.34 -22.15
C LYS A 114 53.89 -31.83 -22.22
N LEU A 115 52.73 -31.34 -21.77
CA LEU A 115 52.39 -29.92 -21.75
C LEU A 115 52.93 -29.17 -20.52
N LEU A 116 53.22 -29.88 -19.42
CA LEU A 116 53.70 -29.29 -18.17
C LEU A 116 54.94 -28.39 -18.31
N PRO A 117 55.96 -28.71 -19.13
CA PRO A 117 57.11 -27.85 -19.39
C PRO A 117 56.77 -26.52 -20.10
N PHE A 118 55.63 -26.47 -20.80
CA PHE A 118 55.18 -25.29 -21.55
C PHE A 118 54.26 -24.36 -20.73
N ALA A 119 53.89 -24.75 -19.51
CA ALA A 119 53.02 -23.96 -18.62
C ALA A 119 53.81 -22.94 -17.77
N LYS A 120 55.03 -22.58 -18.18
CA LYS A 120 55.95 -21.68 -17.48
C LYS A 120 56.04 -20.33 -18.19
#